data_AF-A0A3D5DAY1-F1
#
_entry.id   AF-A0A3D5DAY1-F1
#
_cell.length_a   1.000
_cell.length_b   1.000
_cell.length_c   1.000
_cell.angle_alpha   90.00
_cell.angle_beta   90.00
_cell.angle_gamma   90.00
#
_symmetry.space_group_name_H-M   'P 1'
#
loop_
_entity.id
_entity.type
_entity.pdbx_description
1 polymer ?
#
loop_
_entity_poly.entity_id
_entity_poly.type
_entity_poly.pdbx_seq_one_letter_code
_entity_poly.pdbx_strand_id
1 'polypeptide(L)' 'IRGVTEETTTGVHRLYQLAAKQELLFPAMNVNDSVTKSKFDNLYGCRHSLVDAIFRATDVMLSGKVAIVAGY' A
#
# COMPACT_ATOMS: atom_id res chain seq x y z
N ILE A 1 24.69 -5.84 1.40
CA ILE A 1 23.61 -4.82 1.26
C ILE A 1 23.75 -3.86 2.45
N ARG A 2 23.71 -2.54 2.23
CA ARG A 2 23.91 -1.55 3.30
C ARG A 2 22.62 -1.18 4.06
N GLY A 3 21.47 -1.47 3.46
CA GLY A 3 20.15 -1.31 4.07
C GLY A 3 19.06 -1.45 3.01
N VAL A 4 17.80 -1.39 3.45
CA VAL A 4 16.60 -1.39 2.59
C VAL A 4 15.64 -0.29 3.02
N THR A 5 14.95 0.31 2.06
CA THR A 5 13.81 1.22 2.29
C THR A 5 12.56 0.53 1.77
N GLU A 6 11.56 0.33 2.61
CA GLU A 6 10.34 -0.39 2.26
C GLU A 6 9.13 0.55 2.34
N GLU A 7 8.36 0.54 1.26
CA GLU A 7 7.31 1.52 1.00
C GLU A 7 5.90 0.95 1.21
N THR A 8 5.73 -0.37 1.22
CA THR A 8 4.40 -1.00 1.28
C THR A 8 4.08 -1.54 2.68
N THR A 9 2.80 -1.52 3.06
CA THR A 9 2.33 -2.05 4.34
C THR A 9 2.73 -3.53 4.54
N THR A 10 2.57 -4.35 3.50
CA THR A 10 2.90 -5.78 3.56
C THR A 10 4.40 -6.02 3.69
N GLY A 11 5.22 -5.26 2.94
CA GLY A 11 6.68 -5.35 3.05
C GLY A 11 7.17 -4.95 4.43
N VAL A 12 6.62 -3.87 5.00
CA VAL A 12 6.91 -3.43 6.36
C VAL A 12 6.56 -4.50 7.40
N HIS A 13 5.39 -5.13 7.30
CA HIS A 13 5.04 -6.25 8.18
C HIS A 13 6.05 -7.40 8.10
N ARG A 14 6.56 -7.70 6.90
CA ARG A 14 7.58 -8.73 6.73
C ARG A 14 8.91 -8.35 7.37
N LEU A 15 9.33 -7.09 7.26
CA LEU A 15 10.52 -6.58 7.93
C LEU A 15 10.39 -6.67 9.45
N TYR A 16 9.23 -6.35 10.02
CA TYR A 16 8.97 -6.53 11.45
C TYR A 16 9.05 -7.99 11.88
N GLN A 17 8.52 -8.94 11.08
CA GLN A 17 8.64 -10.37 11.36
C GLN A 17 10.10 -10.83 11.38
N LEU A 18 10.91 -10.40 10.42
CA LEU A 18 12.34 -10.72 10.36
C LEU A 18 13.11 -10.10 11.52
N ALA A 19 12.80 -8.85 11.86
CA ALA A 19 13.39 -8.16 13.00
C ALA A 19 13.06 -8.88 14.33
N ALA A 20 11.81 -9.29 14.52
CA ALA A 20 11.37 -10.04 15.71
C ALA A 20 12.05 -11.41 15.84
N LYS A 21 12.39 -12.05 14.71
CA LYS A 21 13.16 -13.31 14.66
C LYS A 21 14.67 -13.12 14.71
N GLN A 22 15.17 -11.88 14.74
CA GLN A 22 16.59 -11.55 14.62
C GLN A 22 17.23 -12.04 13.30
N GLU A 23 16.41 -12.23 12.27
CA GLU A 23 16.83 -12.66 10.93
C GLU A 23 17.05 -11.47 9.98
N LEU A 24 16.83 -10.24 10.44
CA LEU A 24 17.04 -9.03 9.64
C LEU A 24 18.54 -8.69 9.57
N LEU A 25 19.17 -9.04 8.45
CA LEU A 25 20.63 -8.99 8.25
C LEU A 25 21.19 -7.59 7.96
N PHE A 26 20.34 -6.59 7.75
CA PHE A 26 20.74 -5.22 7.40
C PHE A 26 19.70 -4.21 7.88
N PRO A 27 20.08 -2.94 8.08
CA PRO A 27 19.15 -1.89 8.48
C PRO A 27 17.97 -1.76 7.51
N ALA A 28 16.78 -1.54 8.04
CA ALA A 28 15.58 -1.32 7.26
C ALA A 28 14.88 -0.04 7.69
N MET A 29 14.43 0.75 6.71
CA MET A 29 13.63 1.96 6.94
C MET A 29 12.20 1.70 6.48
N ASN A 30 11.26 1.89 7.40
CA ASN A 30 9.84 1.90 7.13
C ASN A 30 9.44 3.27 6.56
N VAL A 31 9.27 3.35 5.24
CA VAL A 31 8.83 4.56 4.54
C VAL A 31 7.30 4.62 4.47
N ASN A 32 6.63 3.46 4.45
CA ASN A 32 5.17 3.36 4.40
C ASN A 32 4.49 4.19 5.49
N ASP A 33 4.99 4.11 6.72
CA ASP A 33 4.37 4.72 7.90
C ASP A 33 4.75 6.19 8.08
N SER A 34 5.50 6.77 7.14
CA SER A 34 5.60 8.22 7.07
C SER A 34 4.21 8.83 6.79
N VAL A 35 3.93 9.97 7.43
CA VAL A 35 2.62 10.64 7.29
C VAL A 35 2.34 11.01 5.84
N THR A 36 3.37 11.50 5.14
CA THR A 36 3.28 11.91 3.74
C THR A 36 3.13 10.74 2.78
N LYS A 37 3.48 9.51 3.17
CA LYS A 37 3.22 8.32 2.37
C LYS A 37 1.86 7.75 2.72
N SER A 38 1.69 7.19 3.92
CA SER A 38 0.46 6.47 4.32
C SER A 38 -0.82 7.28 4.14
N LYS A 39 -0.83 8.57 4.48
CA LYS A 39 -2.05 9.41 4.41
C LYS A 39 -2.30 10.02 3.04
N PHE A 40 -1.32 10.01 2.13
CA PHE A 40 -1.49 10.55 0.79
C PHE A 40 -1.56 9.44 -0.25
N ASP A 41 -0.56 8.60 -0.34
CA ASP A 41 -0.46 7.55 -1.34
C ASP A 41 -1.61 6.54 -1.20
N ASN A 42 -1.74 5.89 -0.04
CA ASN A 42 -2.75 4.85 0.16
C ASN A 42 -4.18 5.39 0.06
N LEU A 43 -4.43 6.61 0.56
CA LEU A 43 -5.77 7.19 0.60
C LEU A 43 -6.12 7.94 -0.69
N TYR A 44 -5.32 8.95 -1.05
CA TYR A 44 -5.62 9.80 -2.21
C TYR A 44 -5.19 9.17 -3.52
N GLY A 45 -4.14 8.35 -3.53
CA GLY A 45 -3.72 7.56 -4.69
C GLY A 45 -4.81 6.58 -5.10
N CYS A 46 -5.22 5.68 -4.20
CA CYS A 46 -6.30 4.71 -4.47
C CYS A 46 -7.63 5.38 -4.83
N ARG A 47 -7.96 6.53 -4.23
CA ARG A 47 -9.17 7.29 -4.59
C ARG A 47 -9.18 7.70 -6.06
N HIS A 48 -8.03 7.94 -6.67
CA HIS A 48 -7.91 8.31 -8.08
C HIS A 48 -7.75 7.08 -8.99
N SER A 49 -6.79 6.21 -8.68
CA SER A 49 -6.37 5.13 -9.59
C SER A 49 -7.34 3.95 -9.65
N LEU A 50 -8.09 3.66 -8.58
CA LEU A 50 -9.04 2.53 -8.55
C LEU A 50 -10.12 2.68 -9.62
N VAL A 51 -10.75 3.85 -9.66
CA VAL A 51 -11.83 4.15 -10.59
C VAL A 51 -11.30 4.28 -12.02
N ASP A 52 -10.12 4.89 -12.19
CA ASP A 52 -9.45 4.98 -13.49
C ASP A 52 -9.20 3.59 -14.10
N ALA A 53 -8.68 2.64 -13.31
CA ALA A 53 -8.43 1.27 -13.77
C ALA A 53 -9.74 0.55 -14.17
N ILE A 54 -10.81 0.71 -13.39
CA ILE A 54 -12.12 0.11 -13.71
C ILE A 54 -12.66 0.67 -15.03
N PHE A 55 -12.57 1.99 -15.23
CA PHE A 55 -13.00 2.62 -16.47
C PHE A 55 -12.21 2.13 -17.68
N ARG A 56 -10.87 2.15 -17.60
CA ARG A 56 -10.02 1.69 -18.72
C ARG A 56 -10.23 0.22 -19.08
N ALA A 57 -10.55 -0.62 -18.10
CA ALA A 57 -10.68 -2.05 -18.32
C ALA A 57 -12.07 -2.46 -18.84
N THR A 58 -13.13 -1.70 -18.51
CA THR A 58 -14.51 -2.16 -18.69
C THR A 58 -15.47 -1.13 -19.28
N ASP A 59 -15.10 0.15 -19.34
CA ASP A 59 -15.96 1.29 -19.72
C ASP A 59 -17.31 1.31 -18.97
N VAL A 60 -17.37 0.67 -17.79
CA VAL A 60 -18.62 0.44 -17.08
C VAL A 60 -19.12 1.72 -16.39
N MET A 61 -20.43 1.98 -16.50
CA MET A 61 -21.08 3.01 -15.69
C MET A 61 -21.13 2.60 -14.22
N LEU A 62 -20.48 3.37 -13.34
CA LEU A 62 -20.48 3.10 -11.90
C LEU A 62 -21.75 3.57 -11.20
N SER A 63 -22.38 4.65 -11.69
CA SER A 63 -23.58 5.21 -11.07
C SER A 63 -24.71 4.19 -11.03
N GLY A 64 -25.36 4.07 -9.87
CA GLY A 64 -26.46 3.13 -9.62
C GLY A 64 -26.05 1.67 -9.40
N LYS A 65 -24.75 1.34 -9.41
CA LYS A 65 -24.27 -0.01 -9.09
C LYS A 65 -23.97 -0.18 -7.61
N VAL A 66 -24.15 -1.41 -7.12
CA VAL A 66 -23.68 -1.82 -5.79
C VAL A 66 -22.21 -2.20 -5.91
N ALA A 67 -21.36 -1.54 -5.11
CA ALA A 67 -19.94 -1.85 -4.98
C ALA A 67 -19.63 -2.31 -3.55
N ILE A 68 -18.72 -3.28 -3.40
CA ILE A 68 -18.26 -3.79 -2.11
C ILE A 68 -16.78 -3.42 -1.96
N VAL A 69 -16.43 -2.76 -0.86
CA VAL A 69 -15.05 -2.46 -0.47
C VAL A 69 -14.71 -3.29 0.75
N ALA A 70 -13.72 -4.19 0.62
CA ALA A 70 -13.28 -5.05 1.72
C ALA A 70 -11.98 -4.50 2.34
N GLY A 71 -12.07 -3.98 3.56
CA GLY A 71 -10.99 -3.31 4.30
C GLY A 71 -11.16 -1.78 4.34
N TYR A 72 -11.05 -1.18 5.53
CA TYR A 72 -11.21 0.27 5.78
C TYR A 72 -10.19 0.78 6.79
#